data_AF-A0A2E0ENI2-F1
#
_entry.id   AF-A0A2E0ENI2-F1
#
_cell.length_a   1.000
_cell.length_b   1.000
_cell.length_c   1.000
_cell.angle_alpha   90.00
_cell.angle_beta   90.00
_cell.angle_gamma   90.00
#
_symmetry.space_group_name_H-M   'P 1'
#
loop_
_entity.id
_entity.type
_entity.pdbx_description
1 polymer ?
#
loop_
_entity_poly.entity_id
_entity_poly.type
_entity_poly.pdbx_seq_one_letter_code
_entity_poly.pdbx_strand_id
1 'polypeptide(L)'
;MDYIVTIYRIPLERSNEKNKLIQKLKKYNELTSDNYTKLPDKFTDLDSWPKKSNLCCINCGFSSNKRMPFFTPHKEDKNGHIVRSLNGMTCSPSCSIFIINRVADPNVRNELYRLVHLLCEKMTGIKKIDIAASPNPRTLKKFGGTISEEDYQYRIYCMNKEIMDGLYYDSNFLGDKF
;
A
#
# COMPACT_ATOMS: atom_id res chain seq x y z
N MET A 1 -7.67 -20.35 -13.41
CA MET A 1 -6.30 -20.75 -13.02
C MET A 1 -6.24 -20.64 -11.52
N ASP A 2 -6.64 -21.72 -10.87
CA ASP A 2 -6.71 -21.82 -9.42
C ASP A 2 -5.34 -22.21 -8.89
N TYR A 3 -4.84 -21.45 -7.91
CA TYR A 3 -3.57 -21.78 -7.28
C TYR A 3 -3.75 -23.06 -6.46
N ILE A 4 -3.12 -24.14 -6.92
CA ILE A 4 -2.98 -25.39 -6.17
C ILE A 4 -2.07 -25.12 -4.98
N VAL A 5 -2.66 -25.03 -3.79
CA VAL A 5 -1.92 -25.11 -2.54
C VAL A 5 -1.62 -26.59 -2.30
N THR A 6 -0.36 -26.99 -2.49
CA THR A 6 0.10 -28.34 -2.13
C THR A 6 0.12 -28.45 -0.61
N ILE A 7 -0.97 -28.97 -0.03
CA ILE A 7 -1.05 -29.30 1.39
C ILE A 7 -0.39 -30.67 1.57
N TYR A 8 0.74 -30.71 2.27
CA TYR A 8 1.38 -31.96 2.71
C TYR A 8 0.33 -32.88 3.36
N ARG A 9 0.28 -34.16 2.97
CA ARG A 9 -0.62 -35.17 3.55
C ARG A 9 -0.37 -35.28 5.06
N ILE A 10 -1.32 -34.83 5.87
CA ILE A 10 -1.31 -34.99 7.34
C ILE A 10 -2.25 -36.16 7.71
N PRO A 11 -1.85 -37.09 8.60
CA PRO A 11 -2.66 -38.24 9.01
C PRO A 11 -4.03 -37.86 9.63
N LEU A 12 -5.03 -38.73 9.40
CA LEU A 12 -6.47 -38.53 9.70
C LEU A 12 -6.82 -38.22 11.17
N GLU A 13 -6.00 -38.57 12.15
CA GLU A 13 -6.25 -38.27 13.57
C GLU A 13 -6.18 -36.75 13.90
N ARG A 14 -5.43 -35.98 13.11
CA ARG A 14 -5.39 -34.51 13.20
C ARG A 14 -6.61 -33.81 12.60
N SER A 15 -7.55 -34.55 12.01
CA SER A 15 -8.78 -34.00 11.41
C SER A 15 -9.63 -33.24 12.44
N ASN A 16 -9.85 -33.84 13.63
CA ASN A 16 -10.65 -33.23 14.68
C ASN A 16 -9.94 -32.01 15.31
N GLU A 17 -8.62 -32.07 15.49
CA GLU A 17 -7.84 -30.92 15.96
C GLU A 17 -7.79 -29.79 14.94
N LYS A 18 -7.63 -30.12 13.66
CA LYS A 18 -7.71 -29.18 12.53
C LYS A 18 -9.08 -28.51 12.49
N ASN A 19 -10.17 -29.25 12.66
CA ASN A 19 -11.53 -28.69 12.67
C ASN A 19 -11.77 -27.78 13.89
N LYS A 20 -11.27 -28.17 15.08
CA LYS A 20 -11.29 -27.31 16.28
C LYS A 20 -10.48 -26.03 16.08
N LEU A 21 -9.31 -26.13 15.44
CA LEU A 21 -8.47 -24.98 15.13
C LEU A 21 -9.13 -24.07 14.09
N ILE A 22 -9.73 -24.63 13.03
CA ILE A 22 -10.50 -23.87 12.03
C ILE A 22 -11.66 -23.14 12.69
N GLN A 23 -12.41 -23.77 13.60
CA GLN A 23 -13.49 -23.11 14.33
C GLN A 23 -12.98 -21.98 15.23
N LYS A 24 -11.86 -22.20 15.94
CA LYS A 24 -11.20 -21.13 16.72
C LYS A 24 -10.77 -19.96 15.85
N LEU A 25 -10.19 -20.24 14.68
CA LEU A 25 -9.77 -19.22 13.72
C LEU A 25 -10.95 -18.46 13.11
N LYS A 26 -12.05 -19.17 12.76
CA LYS A 26 -13.30 -18.53 12.31
C LYS A 26 -13.87 -17.60 13.37
N LYS A 27 -13.99 -18.07 14.61
CA LYS A 27 -14.46 -17.26 15.74
C LYS A 27 -13.55 -16.05 16.01
N TYR A 28 -12.23 -16.23 15.91
CA TYR A 28 -11.26 -15.14 16.03
C TYR A 28 -11.41 -14.13 14.88
N ASN A 29 -11.58 -14.58 13.63
CA ASN A 29 -11.80 -13.72 12.47
C ASN A 29 -13.13 -12.96 12.54
N GLU A 30 -14.18 -13.56 13.12
CA GLU A 30 -15.46 -12.88 13.41
C GLU A 30 -15.31 -11.83 14.52
N LEU A 31 -14.48 -12.10 15.53
CA LEU A 31 -14.14 -11.15 16.62
C LEU A 31 -13.17 -10.04 16.20
N THR A 32 -12.39 -10.27 15.14
CA THR A 32 -11.40 -9.33 14.59
C THR A 32 -11.80 -8.81 13.22
N SER A 33 -13.08 -8.92 12.83
CA SER A 33 -13.60 -8.26 11.64
C SER A 33 -13.73 -6.76 11.92
N ASP A 34 -12.61 -6.10 12.19
CA ASP A 34 -12.44 -4.72 11.80
C ASP A 34 -12.81 -4.70 10.31
N ASN A 35 -13.89 -4.01 9.97
CA ASN A 35 -14.40 -3.94 8.59
C ASN A 35 -13.36 -3.21 7.73
N TYR A 36 -12.35 -3.93 7.24
CA TYR A 36 -11.33 -3.39 6.35
C TYR A 36 -11.99 -3.01 5.03
N THR A 37 -11.86 -1.75 4.65
CA THR A 37 -12.32 -1.29 3.34
C THR A 37 -11.31 -1.78 2.31
N LYS A 38 -11.69 -2.83 1.56
CA LYS A 38 -10.90 -3.30 0.41
C LYS A 38 -10.79 -2.15 -0.59
N LEU A 39 -9.57 -1.81 -1.00
CA LEU A 39 -9.36 -0.84 -2.08
C LEU A 39 -9.85 -1.42 -3.42
N PRO A 40 -10.38 -0.57 -4.31
CA PRO A 40 -10.69 -0.98 -5.68
C PRO A 40 -9.46 -1.60 -6.35
N ASP A 41 -9.69 -2.56 -7.25
CA ASP A 41 -8.60 -3.28 -7.91
C ASP A 41 -7.92 -2.46 -9.01
N LYS A 42 -8.52 -1.33 -9.40
CA LYS A 42 -7.94 -0.38 -10.36
C LYS A 42 -8.40 1.05 -10.07
N PHE A 43 -7.53 2.01 -10.34
CA PHE A 43 -7.86 3.42 -10.35
C PHE A 43 -8.52 3.79 -11.68
N THR A 44 -9.75 4.28 -11.63
CA THR A 44 -10.50 4.78 -12.80
C THR A 44 -10.43 6.30 -12.87
N ASP A 45 -10.83 6.97 -11.79
CA ASP A 45 -10.95 8.42 -11.68
C ASP A 45 -10.88 8.83 -10.20
N LEU A 46 -10.66 10.12 -9.97
CA LEU A 46 -10.49 10.68 -8.63
C LEU A 46 -11.80 10.72 -7.83
N ASP A 47 -12.95 10.84 -8.51
CA ASP A 47 -14.26 11.00 -7.86
C ASP A 47 -14.73 9.71 -7.20
N SER A 48 -14.47 8.57 -7.85
CA SER A 48 -14.80 7.23 -7.35
C SER A 48 -13.71 6.61 -6.47
N TRP A 49 -12.50 7.18 -6.48
CA TRP A 49 -11.40 6.65 -5.68
C TRP A 49 -11.59 6.93 -4.18
N PRO A 50 -11.35 5.96 -3.28
CA PRO A 50 -11.48 6.19 -1.84
C PRO A 50 -10.53 7.30 -1.38
N LYS A 51 -11.04 8.21 -0.56
CA LYS A 51 -10.26 9.34 0.02
C LYS A 51 -9.55 8.95 1.32
N LYS A 52 -9.98 7.86 1.96
CA LYS A 52 -9.44 7.31 3.21
C LYS A 52 -9.43 5.80 3.14
N SER A 53 -8.51 5.18 3.87
CA SER A 53 -8.50 3.73 4.09
C SER A 53 -8.04 3.42 5.51
N ASN A 54 -8.58 2.34 6.08
CA ASN A 54 -8.13 1.76 7.34
C ASN A 54 -7.08 0.66 7.14
N LEU A 55 -6.59 0.45 5.91
CA LEU A 55 -5.50 -0.47 5.64
C LEU A 55 -4.15 0.13 6.10
N CYS A 56 -3.22 -0.75 6.46
CA CYS A 56 -1.83 -0.37 6.68
C CYS A 56 -1.04 -0.44 5.37
N CYS A 57 -0.06 0.46 5.23
CA CYS A 57 0.90 0.41 4.15
C CYS A 57 1.76 -0.84 4.27
N ILE A 58 1.85 -1.63 3.21
CA ILE A 58 2.65 -2.86 3.20
C ILE A 58 4.16 -2.62 3.29
N ASN A 59 4.63 -1.40 3.04
CA ASN A 59 6.05 -1.04 3.15
C ASN A 59 6.42 -0.62 4.58
N CYS A 60 5.75 0.39 5.12
CA CYS A 60 6.13 1.03 6.39
C CYS A 60 5.17 0.72 7.54
N GLY A 61 4.06 0.03 7.30
CA GLY A 61 3.08 -0.35 8.31
C GLY A 61 2.27 0.80 8.90
N PHE A 62 2.29 2.00 8.32
CA PHE A 62 1.42 3.11 8.77
C PHE A 62 0.02 2.98 8.16
N SER A 63 -1.01 3.32 8.93
CA SER A 63 -2.36 3.49 8.40
C SER A 63 -2.45 4.77 7.55
N SER A 64 -3.19 4.72 6.45
CA SER A 64 -3.38 5.87 5.54
C SER A 64 -4.65 6.66 5.86
N ASN A 65 -5.11 6.67 7.11
CA ASN A 65 -6.38 7.32 7.48
C ASN A 65 -6.41 8.84 7.22
N LYS A 66 -5.25 9.46 7.01
CA LYS A 66 -5.07 10.89 6.75
C LYS A 66 -4.68 11.24 5.31
N ARG A 67 -4.50 10.26 4.42
CA ARG A 67 -4.07 10.48 3.03
C ARG A 67 -4.93 9.67 2.07
N MET A 68 -5.01 10.13 0.82
CA MET A 68 -5.60 9.30 -0.21
C MET A 68 -4.82 7.98 -0.31
N PRO A 69 -5.46 6.81 -0.19
CA PRO A 69 -4.79 5.53 -0.32
C PRO A 69 -4.12 5.42 -1.68
N PHE A 70 -2.86 4.99 -1.66
CA PHE A 70 -2.07 4.73 -2.86
C PHE A 70 -1.81 3.23 -3.00
N PHE A 71 -1.29 2.81 -4.14
CA PHE A 71 -0.92 1.41 -4.35
C PHE A 71 0.24 1.26 -5.32
N THR A 72 0.84 0.07 -5.36
CA THR A 72 1.84 -0.26 -6.38
C THR A 72 1.14 -0.72 -7.65
N PRO A 73 1.27 0.01 -8.77
CA PRO A 73 0.69 -0.39 -10.05
C PRO A 73 1.26 -1.72 -10.54
N HIS A 74 0.49 -2.40 -11.37
CA HIS A 74 0.93 -3.61 -12.07
C HIS A 74 0.91 -3.45 -13.59
N LYS A 75 -0.17 -2.85 -14.12
CA LYS A 75 -0.36 -2.61 -15.54
C LYS A 75 -1.39 -1.51 -15.78
N GLU A 76 -1.45 -1.07 -17.02
CA GLU A 76 -2.54 -0.24 -17.55
C GLU A 76 -3.52 -1.15 -18.31
N ASP A 77 -4.83 -1.00 -18.06
CA ASP A 77 -5.84 -1.72 -18.86
C ASP A 77 -6.10 -1.02 -20.20
N LYS A 78 -6.85 -1.68 -21.09
CA LYS A 78 -7.17 -1.16 -22.44
C LYS A 78 -7.92 0.18 -22.45
N ASN A 79 -8.48 0.58 -21.31
CA ASN A 79 -9.22 1.83 -21.15
C ASN A 79 -8.35 2.92 -20.47
N GLY A 80 -7.06 2.66 -20.24
CA GLY A 80 -6.14 3.60 -19.58
C GLY A 80 -6.31 3.66 -18.06
N HIS A 81 -6.95 2.67 -17.44
CA HIS A 81 -7.03 2.57 -15.98
C HIS A 81 -5.79 1.90 -15.41
N ILE A 82 -5.34 2.38 -14.25
CA ILE A 82 -4.16 1.83 -13.59
C ILE A 82 -4.59 0.70 -12.68
N VAL A 83 -4.19 -0.52 -13.02
CA VAL A 83 -4.51 -1.73 -12.26
C VAL A 83 -3.51 -1.91 -11.13
N ARG A 84 -4.04 -2.19 -9.94
CA ARG A 84 -3.26 -2.43 -8.73
C ARG A 84 -2.56 -3.79 -8.79
N SER A 85 -1.33 -3.88 -8.28
CA SER A 85 -0.69 -5.16 -8.02
C SER A 85 -1.42 -5.94 -6.92
N LEU A 86 -1.28 -7.27 -6.89
CA LEU A 86 -2.01 -8.11 -5.92
C LEU A 86 -1.70 -7.78 -4.44
N ASN A 87 -0.66 -6.98 -4.17
CA ASN A 87 -0.17 -6.72 -2.83
C ASN A 87 -0.65 -5.38 -2.29
N GLY A 88 -1.61 -5.45 -1.35
CA GLY A 88 -1.96 -4.43 -0.37
C GLY A 88 -2.04 -2.97 -0.84
N MET A 89 -1.91 -2.06 0.11
CA MET A 89 -1.93 -0.62 -0.10
C MET A 89 -0.54 -0.05 0.20
N THR A 90 -0.17 1.05 -0.46
CA THR A 90 0.96 1.89 -0.05
C THR A 90 0.45 3.26 0.44
N CYS A 91 1.15 3.86 1.41
CA CYS A 91 0.75 5.18 1.93
C CYS A 91 1.25 6.36 1.08
N SER A 92 2.08 6.09 0.06
CA SER A 92 2.69 7.10 -0.80
C SER A 92 3.27 6.47 -2.08
N PRO A 93 3.46 7.27 -3.15
CA PRO A 93 4.25 6.91 -4.31
C PRO A 93 5.67 6.47 -3.94
N SER A 94 6.30 7.16 -2.99
CA SER A 94 7.65 6.84 -2.49
C SER A 94 7.74 5.42 -1.92
N CYS A 95 6.72 4.99 -1.16
CA CYS A 95 6.65 3.61 -0.64
C CYS A 95 6.45 2.59 -1.78
N SER A 96 5.68 2.95 -2.82
CA SER A 96 5.53 2.10 -4.00
C SER A 96 6.87 1.93 -4.73
N ILE A 97 7.60 3.02 -4.96
CA ILE A 97 8.91 3.00 -5.61
C ILE A 97 9.94 2.21 -4.80
N PHE A 98 9.91 2.29 -3.46
CA PHE A 98 10.77 1.47 -2.62
C PHE A 98 10.49 -0.02 -2.80
N ILE A 99 9.21 -0.42 -2.85
CA ILE A 99 8.83 -1.82 -3.12
C ILE A 99 9.34 -2.24 -4.49
N ILE A 100 9.07 -1.45 -5.53
CA ILE A 100 9.51 -1.73 -6.91
C ILE A 100 11.03 -1.92 -6.98
N ASN A 101 11.81 -1.02 -6.37
CA ASN A 101 13.27 -1.15 -6.28
C ASN A 101 13.74 -2.47 -5.66
N ARG A 102 12.97 -2.99 -4.69
CA ARG A 102 13.37 -4.14 -3.88
C ARG A 102 12.92 -5.47 -4.47
N VAL A 103 11.74 -5.53 -5.08
CA VAL A 103 11.07 -6.81 -5.44
C VAL A 103 10.80 -6.97 -6.92
N ALA A 104 10.80 -5.90 -7.72
CA ALA A 104 10.46 -6.00 -9.13
C ALA A 104 11.62 -6.60 -9.94
N ASP A 105 11.26 -7.43 -10.91
CA ASP A 105 12.16 -7.88 -11.97
C ASP A 105 12.79 -6.64 -12.67
N PRO A 106 14.11 -6.59 -12.84
CA PRO A 106 14.78 -5.47 -13.51
C PRO A 106 14.18 -5.12 -14.88
N ASN A 107 13.69 -6.11 -15.64
CA ASN A 107 13.14 -5.94 -16.97
C ASN A 107 11.81 -5.19 -17.00
N VAL A 108 11.04 -5.22 -15.91
CA VAL A 108 9.74 -4.53 -15.81
C VAL A 108 9.80 -3.27 -14.95
N ARG A 109 10.93 -3.02 -14.28
CA ARG A 109 11.08 -1.93 -13.31
C ARG A 109 10.75 -0.56 -13.89
N ASN A 110 11.26 -0.26 -15.08
CA ASN A 110 11.04 1.02 -15.75
C ASN A 110 9.56 1.23 -16.10
N GLU A 111 8.86 0.17 -16.51
CA GLU A 111 7.43 0.24 -16.79
C GLU A 111 6.63 0.47 -15.50
N LEU A 112 7.00 -0.19 -14.40
CA LEU A 112 6.36 0.05 -13.11
C LEU A 112 6.59 1.48 -12.60
N TYR A 113 7.77 2.08 -12.84
CA TYR A 113 7.98 3.50 -12.57
C TYR A 113 7.08 4.37 -13.42
N ARG A 114 7.05 4.16 -14.74
CA ARG A 114 6.15 4.90 -15.64
C ARG A 114 4.71 4.86 -15.13
N LEU A 115 4.23 3.71 -14.67
CA LEU A 115 2.88 3.56 -14.12
C LEU A 115 2.69 4.28 -12.78
N VAL A 116 3.70 4.35 -11.91
CA VAL A 116 3.62 5.16 -10.68
C VAL A 116 3.52 6.64 -11.02
N HIS A 117 4.33 7.14 -11.95
CA HIS A 117 4.27 8.53 -12.39
C HIS A 117 2.91 8.84 -13.04
N LEU A 118 2.41 7.96 -13.91
CA LEU A 118 1.11 8.12 -14.55
C LEU A 118 -0.05 8.11 -13.54
N LEU A 119 0.01 7.25 -12.52
CA LEU A 119 -0.97 7.25 -11.44
C LEU A 119 -0.93 8.56 -10.64
N CYS A 120 0.26 9.07 -10.33
CA CYS A 120 0.42 10.36 -9.65
C CYS A 120 -0.16 11.51 -10.49
N GLU A 121 0.14 11.55 -11.80
CA GLU A 121 -0.41 12.54 -12.71
C GLU A 121 -1.94 12.48 -12.75
N LYS A 122 -2.52 11.28 -12.83
CA LYS A 122 -3.98 11.11 -12.82
C LYS A 122 -4.63 11.51 -11.48
N MET A 123 -3.96 11.29 -10.36
CA MET A 123 -4.48 11.61 -9.03
C MET A 123 -4.31 13.09 -8.64
N THR A 124 -3.28 13.76 -9.16
CA THR A 124 -2.88 15.11 -8.70
C THR A 124 -2.90 16.17 -9.79
N GLY A 125 -2.90 15.80 -11.07
CA GLY A 125 -2.75 16.69 -12.22
C GLY A 125 -1.31 17.17 -12.48
N ILE A 126 -0.35 16.83 -11.61
CA ILE A 126 1.05 17.27 -11.71
C ILE A 126 1.81 16.37 -12.70
N LYS A 127 2.49 16.98 -13.67
CA LYS A 127 3.23 16.28 -14.74
C LYS A 127 4.73 16.33 -14.52
N LYS A 128 5.42 15.27 -14.98
CA LYS A 128 6.90 15.22 -15.12
C LYS A 128 7.67 15.58 -13.84
N ILE A 129 7.31 14.96 -12.73
CA ILE A 129 8.06 15.09 -11.48
C ILE A 129 8.81 13.81 -11.16
N ASP A 130 10.06 13.95 -10.72
CA ASP A 130 10.83 12.84 -10.19
C ASP A 130 10.34 12.49 -8.78
N ILE A 131 10.11 11.19 -8.55
CA ILE A 131 9.61 10.70 -7.27
C ILE A 131 10.69 9.87 -6.62
N ALA A 132 11.21 10.37 -5.50
CA ALA A 132 12.19 9.67 -4.71
C ALA A 132 11.56 8.53 -3.89
N ALA A 133 12.24 7.39 -3.84
CA ALA A 133 11.83 6.25 -3.03
C ALA A 133 11.77 6.61 -1.53
N SER A 134 10.89 5.95 -0.78
CA SER A 134 10.85 6.14 0.67
C SER A 134 12.15 5.68 1.34
N PRO A 135 12.55 6.26 2.48
CA PRO A 135 13.64 5.71 3.29
C PRO A 135 13.36 4.25 3.71
N ASN A 136 14.40 3.50 4.09
CA ASN A 136 14.21 2.13 4.56
C ASN A 136 13.32 2.10 5.82
N PRO A 137 12.15 1.44 5.79
CA PRO A 137 11.24 1.41 6.93
C PRO A 137 11.86 0.78 8.18
N ARG A 138 12.88 -0.07 8.06
CA ARG A 138 13.60 -0.67 9.20
C ARG A 138 14.30 0.35 10.11
N THR A 139 14.43 1.60 9.67
CA THR A 139 14.94 2.69 10.51
C THR A 139 13.93 3.20 11.55
N LEU A 140 12.67 2.76 11.48
CA LEU A 140 11.61 3.14 12.41
C LEU A 140 11.76 2.48 13.78
N LYS A 141 11.42 3.23 14.84
CA LYS A 141 11.41 2.74 16.23
C LYS A 141 10.59 1.45 16.42
N LYS A 142 9.42 1.35 15.78
CA LYS A 142 8.57 0.15 15.86
C LYS A 142 9.20 -1.11 15.26
N PHE A 143 10.27 -0.96 14.48
CA PHE A 143 11.05 -2.06 13.93
C PHE A 143 12.47 -2.14 14.54
N GLY A 144 12.70 -1.46 15.67
CA GLY A 144 13.98 -1.46 16.39
C GLY A 144 14.98 -0.38 15.94
N GLY A 145 14.56 0.55 15.07
CA GLY A 145 15.38 1.68 14.66
C GLY A 145 15.26 2.90 15.58
N THR A 146 15.66 4.08 15.09
CA THR A 146 15.73 5.32 15.88
C THR A 146 14.74 6.40 15.43
N ILE A 147 14.17 6.29 14.23
CA ILE A 147 13.31 7.32 13.62
C ILE A 147 11.86 7.13 14.09
N SER A 148 11.19 8.22 14.48
CA SER A 148 9.74 8.21 14.79
C SER A 148 8.89 8.00 13.53
N GLU A 149 7.61 7.65 13.69
CA GLU A 149 6.71 7.53 12.55
C GLU A 149 6.49 8.89 11.86
N GLU A 150 6.36 9.93 12.68
CA GLU A 150 6.18 11.32 12.27
C GLU A 150 7.37 11.82 11.46
N ASP A 151 8.60 11.64 11.96
CA ASP A 151 9.81 12.07 11.25
C ASP A 151 9.98 11.34 9.92
N TYR A 152 9.65 10.06 9.88
CA TYR A 152 9.72 9.28 8.64
C TYR A 152 8.68 9.76 7.62
N GLN A 153 7.44 10.01 8.05
CA GLN A 153 6.39 10.54 7.20
C GLN A 153 6.73 11.96 6.71
N TYR A 154 7.32 12.79 7.56
CA TYR A 154 7.79 14.13 7.22
C TYR A 154 8.95 14.09 6.21
N ARG A 155 9.89 13.14 6.34
CA ARG A 155 10.94 12.94 5.33
C ARG A 155 10.37 12.56 3.96
N ILE A 156 9.43 11.61 3.92
CA ILE A 156 8.74 11.24 2.66
C ILE A 156 8.07 12.46 2.04
N TYR A 157 7.40 13.26 2.87
CA TYR A 157 6.76 14.50 2.44
C TYR A 157 7.77 15.45 1.82
N CYS A 158 8.86 15.79 2.52
CA CYS A 158 9.86 16.74 2.04
C CYS A 158 10.52 16.29 0.74
N MET A 159 10.79 14.99 0.59
CA MET A 159 11.41 14.42 -0.61
C MET A 159 10.53 14.52 -1.86
N ASN A 160 9.21 14.63 -1.69
CA ASN A 160 8.24 14.56 -2.79
C ASN A 160 7.10 15.58 -2.60
N LYS A 161 7.43 16.77 -2.07
CA LYS A 161 6.46 17.73 -1.53
C LYS A 161 5.31 18.03 -2.49
N GLU A 162 5.63 18.36 -3.73
CA GLU A 162 4.65 18.77 -4.74
C GLU A 162 3.58 17.69 -5.01
N ILE A 163 4.00 16.42 -5.22
CA ILE A 163 3.05 15.30 -5.36
C ILE A 163 2.31 15.03 -4.06
N MET A 164 3.02 15.08 -2.94
CA MET A 164 2.42 14.77 -1.66
C MET A 164 1.32 15.79 -1.31
N ASP A 165 1.53 17.08 -1.57
CA ASP A 165 0.52 18.14 -1.40
C ASP A 165 -0.77 17.81 -2.17
N GLY A 166 -0.67 17.29 -3.40
CA GLY A 166 -1.82 16.86 -4.19
C GLY A 166 -2.51 15.57 -3.70
N LEU A 167 -1.85 14.78 -2.86
CA LEU A 167 -2.39 13.53 -2.29
C LEU A 167 -3.00 13.70 -0.89
N TYR A 168 -2.78 14.83 -0.23
CA TYR A 168 -3.47 15.17 1.00
C TYR A 168 -4.85 15.73 0.72
N TYR A 169 -5.84 15.22 1.44
CA TYR A 169 -7.20 15.76 1.40
C TYR A 169 -7.41 16.90 2.42
N ASP A 170 -6.40 17.18 3.26
CA ASP A 170 -6.45 18.14 4.34
C ASP A 170 -5.16 18.96 4.34
N SER A 171 -5.28 20.26 4.08
CA SER A 171 -4.19 21.23 4.03
C SER A 171 -3.51 21.46 5.39
N ASN A 172 -4.11 20.97 6.48
CA ASN A 172 -3.61 21.19 7.85
C ASN A 172 -2.65 20.10 8.35
N PHE A 173 -2.16 19.20 7.48
CA PHE A 173 -1.26 18.11 7.89
C PHE A 173 0.01 18.56 8.64
N LEU A 174 0.48 19.78 8.39
CA LEU A 174 1.64 20.38 9.09
C LEU A 174 1.25 21.49 10.07
N GLY A 175 -0.03 21.86 10.16
CA GLY A 175 -0.49 23.04 10.91
C GLY A 175 -0.59 22.85 12.43
N ASP A 176 -0.70 21.60 12.90
CA ASP A 176 -0.91 21.32 14.34
C ASP A 176 0.35 20.85 15.08
N LYS A 177 1.51 20.75 14.41
CA LYS A 177 2.80 20.40 15.02
C LYS A 177 4.01 21.04 14.34
N PHE A 178 3.95 22.34 14.09
CA PHE A 178 5.12 23.23 14.01
C PHE A 178 4.76 24.61 14.54
#